data_AF-A0A947ZXK8-F1
#
_entry.id   AF-A0A947ZXK8-F1
#
_cell.length_a   1.000
_cell.length_b   1.000
_cell.length_c   1.000
_cell.angle_alpha   90.00
_cell.angle_beta   90.00
_cell.angle_gamma   90.00
#
_symmetry.space_group_name_H-M   'P 1'
#
loop_
_entity.id
_entity.type
_entity.pdbx_description
1 polymer ?
#
loop_
_entity_poly.entity_id
_entity_poly.type
_entity_poly.pdbx_seq_one_letter_code
_entity_poly.pdbx_strand_id
1 'polypeptide(L)' 'MNSFLASLAIFTLVLTGVAGAHGGGCRKSSPPGQCCHMDNSKGRVHCH' A
#
# COMPACT_ATOMS: atom_id res chain seq x y z
N MET A 1 -4.01 -16.58 -32.17
CA MET A 1 -3.68 -15.73 -31.00
C MET A 1 -3.88 -16.59 -29.78
N ASN A 2 -2.79 -17.25 -29.39
CA ASN A 2 -2.83 -18.45 -28.56
C ASN A 2 -3.34 -18.11 -27.16
N SER A 3 -4.48 -18.70 -26.77
CA SER A 3 -5.17 -18.46 -25.50
C SER A 3 -4.24 -18.59 -24.27
N PHE A 4 -3.16 -19.37 -24.39
CA PHE A 4 -2.10 -19.48 -23.39
C PHE A 4 -1.39 -18.16 -23.09
N LEU A 5 -1.15 -17.33 -24.10
CA LEU A 5 -0.52 -16.02 -23.92
C LEU A 5 -1.45 -15.05 -23.17
N ALA A 6 -2.77 -15.17 -23.40
CA ALA A 6 -3.76 -14.37 -22.67
C ALA A 6 -3.80 -14.76 -21.19
N SER A 7 -3.79 -16.06 -20.88
CA SER A 7 -3.80 -16.55 -19.49
C SER A 7 -2.56 -16.14 -18.69
N LEU A 8 -1.37 -16.20 -19.30
CA LEU A 8 -0.13 -15.78 -18.65
C LEU A 8 -0.10 -14.27 -18.36
N ALA A 9 -0.60 -13.46 -19.30
CA ALA A 9 -0.71 -12.01 -19.11
C ALA A 9 -1.64 -11.65 -17.95
N ILE A 10 -2.79 -12.32 -17.83
CA ILE A 10 -3.76 -12.09 -16.74
C ILE A 10 -3.15 -12.49 -15.39
N PHE A 11 -2.47 -13.64 -15.32
CA PHE A 11 -1.83 -14.09 -14.08
C PHE A 11 -0.76 -13.09 -13.59
N THR A 12 0.02 -12.54 -14.51
CA THR A 12 1.07 -11.56 -14.19
C THR A 12 0.49 -10.23 -13.69
N LEU A 13 -0.66 -9.80 -14.23
CA LEU A 13 -1.36 -8.58 -13.79
C LEU A 13 -1.93 -8.71 -12.37
N VAL A 14 -2.51 -9.87 -12.04
CA VAL A 14 -3.08 -10.10 -10.69
C VAL A 14 -1.99 -10.13 -9.62
N LEU A 15 -0.82 -10.70 -9.92
CA LEU A 15 0.27 -10.82 -8.94
C LEU A 15 0.92 -9.46 -8.60
N THR A 16 0.98 -8.54 -9.56
CA THR A 16 1.61 -7.22 -9.37
C THR A 16 0.67 -6.17 -8.76
N GLY A 17 -0.64 -6.43 -8.72
CA GLY A 17 -1.66 -5.48 -8.21
C GLY A 17 -1.78 -5.39 -6.69
N VAL A 18 -1.15 -6.28 -5.92
CA VAL A 18 -1.25 -6.33 -4.44
C VAL A 18 -0.05 -5.63 -3.77
N ALA A 19 0.49 -4.59 -4.40
CA ALA A 19 1.31 -3.62 -3.68
C ALA A 19 0.39 -2.77 -2.79
N GLY A 20 -0.09 -3.38 -1.69
CA GLY A 20 -0.84 -2.67 -0.66
C GLY A 20 -0.03 -1.45 -0.24
N ALA A 21 -0.57 -0.27 -0.50
CA ALA A 21 0.00 1.00 -0.03
C ALA A 21 0.04 0.93 1.50
N HIS A 22 1.20 0.63 2.05
CA HIS A 22 1.40 0.51 3.49
C HIS A 22 1.35 1.91 4.10
N GLY A 23 0.26 2.21 4.80
CA GLY A 23 0.19 3.30 5.78
C GLY A 23 -0.48 4.57 5.25
N GLY A 24 -1.81 4.63 5.42
CA GLY A 24 -2.62 5.82 5.19
C GLY A 24 -2.02 7.10 5.78
N GLY A 25 -2.32 8.21 5.11
CA GLY A 25 -1.70 9.52 5.34
C GLY A 25 -1.81 10.06 6.77
N CYS A 26 -1.27 11.27 6.95
CA CYS A 26 -1.16 11.90 8.26
C CYS A 26 -2.50 11.95 9.01
N ARG A 27 -2.44 11.70 10.32
CA ARG A 27 -3.57 11.97 11.22
C ARG A 27 -3.87 13.46 11.18
N LYS A 28 -5.16 13.80 11.18
CA LYS A 28 -5.62 15.20 11.23
C LYS A 28 -5.18 15.92 12.50
N SER A 29 -4.96 15.18 13.58
CA SER A 29 -4.46 15.70 14.86
C SER A 29 -2.93 15.78 14.93
N SER A 30 -2.21 15.67 13.79
CA SER A 30 -0.75 15.78 13.82
C SER A 30 -0.33 17.20 14.22
N PRO A 31 0.73 17.37 15.02
CA PRO A 31 1.25 18.69 15.38
C PRO A 31 1.66 19.49 14.12
N PRO A 32 1.66 20.83 14.19
CA PRO A 32 2.16 21.66 13.09
C PRO A 32 3.57 21.26 12.68
N GLY A 33 3.77 20.99 11.39
CA GLY A 33 5.06 20.58 10.81
C GLY A 33 5.40 19.10 10.93
N GLN A 34 4.60 18.30 11.64
CA GLN A 34 4.81 16.86 11.75
C GLN A 34 3.67 16.07 11.08
N CYS A 35 3.99 14.91 10.53
CA CYS A 35 3.03 13.94 10.02
C CYS A 35 3.05 12.69 10.92
N CYS A 36 2.04 12.54 11.77
CA CYS A 36 1.89 11.36 12.62
C CYS A 36 0.94 10.36 11.98
N HIS A 37 1.34 9.09 11.89
CA HIS A 37 0.48 8.02 11.38
C HIS A 37 0.57 6.75 12.23
N MET A 38 -0.44 5.88 12.10
CA MET A 38 -0.45 4.59 12.79
C MET A 38 0.38 3.58 11.99
N ASP A 39 1.47 3.12 12.56
CA ASP A 39 2.19 1.95 12.06
C ASP A 39 1.41 0.70 12.48
N ASN A 40 0.55 0.19 11.59
CA ASN A 40 -0.25 -1.00 11.86
C ASN A 40 0.60 -2.26 12.06
N SER A 41 1.84 -2.29 11.55
CA SER A 41 2.75 -3.43 11.76
C SER A 41 3.31 -3.44 13.18
N LYS A 42 3.58 -2.26 13.74
CA LYS A 42 4.12 -2.12 15.11
C LYS A 42 3.06 -1.81 16.17
N GLY A 43 1.81 -1.57 15.76
CA GLY A 43 0.72 -1.16 16.64
C GLY A 43 0.98 0.14 17.39
N ARG A 44 1.80 1.05 16.83
CA ARG A 44 2.18 2.31 17.49
C ARG A 44 2.15 3.48 16.54
N VAL A 45 1.92 4.68 17.10
CA VAL A 45 2.01 5.93 16.34
C VAL A 45 3.48 6.31 16.17
N HIS A 46 3.80 6.77 14.96
CA HIS A 46 5.09 7.32 14.60
C HIS A 46 4.87 8.67 13.90
N CYS A 47 5.72 9.66 14.19
CA CYS A 47 5.67 10.98 13.57
C CYS A 47 6.93 11.23 12.75
N HIS A 48 6.74 11.75 11.55
CA HIS A 48 7.79 12.26 10.66
C HIS A 48 7.80 13.77 10.69
#